data_AF-A0A1M5J327-F1
#
_entry.id   AF-A0A1M5J327-F1
#
_cell.length_a   1.000
_cell.length_b   1.000
_cell.length_c   1.000
_cell.angle_alpha   90.00
_cell.angle_beta   90.00
_cell.angle_gamma   90.00
#
_symmetry.space_group_name_H-M   'P 1'
#
loop_
_entity.id
_entity.type
_entity.pdbx_description
1 polymer ?
#
loop_
_entity_poly.entity_id
_entity_poly.type
_entity_poly.pdbx_seq_one_letter_code
_entity_poly.pdbx_strand_id
1 'polypeptide(L)'
;MNYIIASVTKQSIFLTFSILLALLAACGDESSSSVSPEPRHCEEQSDDCDDTSSSSGDVSKNSSSSQKSADKGKSSSSVEKSKSSSSEGKVASSSSKKDENSSSSVEKAKESSSSVKPSSSSEAKSSSSEETKTSSSSGVFDVNAPCTYGDVYVEEVDGEKRAYICYEDGWKRYIPKSSSSSTPKSSSSRGYDSLPSPLHYNMSYGEFTDTRDGTKYATIDIDNKYGPDSVRLAFTVFAQNLKYHDKMVLGTEEQDDDTKVEMYCYNDSIEYCNDWWGGLYQWAEMMALPYECNSKNCADLIDPDGDGFHQGICPKGWHLLSEREMLAASYASGVGVSEIERSNTIKSEISFSLVGGRNLTGMSLIATGYRLNEMDGNKLVVFDHLNKGTYFDFPAEYEAVNAATCRGGAVYSNNAYLAMGDQKRYGVSVRCVKDY
;
A
#
# COMPACT_ATOMS: atom_id res chain seq x y z
N MET A 1 -54.73 -37.68 -16.61
CA MET A 1 -54.22 -38.71 -17.54
C MET A 1 -52.75 -38.47 -17.77
N ASN A 2 -51.99 -39.53 -18.02
CA ASN A 2 -50.54 -39.56 -18.03
C ASN A 2 -49.92 -38.65 -19.12
N TYR A 3 -48.73 -38.13 -18.86
CA TYR A 3 -47.64 -38.23 -19.84
C TYR A 3 -46.30 -38.50 -19.12
N ILE A 4 -45.47 -39.32 -19.76
CA ILE A 4 -44.30 -39.99 -19.19
C ILE A 4 -43.07 -39.69 -20.08
N ILE A 5 -41.97 -39.30 -19.42
CA ILE A 5 -40.54 -39.57 -19.73
C ILE A 5 -40.04 -39.50 -21.19
N ALA A 6 -39.07 -38.62 -21.45
CA ALA A 6 -37.73 -38.90 -22.02
C ALA A 6 -36.94 -37.57 -22.15
N SER A 7 -35.82 -37.34 -21.46
CA SER A 7 -34.48 -37.94 -21.67
C SER A 7 -33.81 -37.53 -22.99
N VAL A 8 -32.92 -36.52 -22.95
CA VAL A 8 -31.87 -36.29 -23.96
C VAL A 8 -30.52 -36.14 -23.26
N THR A 9 -29.52 -36.84 -23.77
CA THR A 9 -28.19 -37.05 -23.16
C THR A 9 -27.16 -35.99 -23.57
N LYS A 10 -26.14 -35.82 -22.71
CA LYS A 10 -24.92 -35.06 -23.00
C LYS A 10 -24.19 -35.66 -24.21
N GLN A 11 -23.60 -34.81 -25.06
CA GLN A 11 -22.46 -35.15 -25.90
C GLN A 11 -21.35 -34.10 -25.76
N SER A 12 -20.13 -34.58 -25.52
CA SER A 12 -18.93 -33.77 -25.38
C SER A 12 -18.29 -33.51 -26.73
N ILE A 13 -17.80 -32.29 -26.98
CA ILE A 13 -16.99 -31.96 -28.16
C ILE A 13 -15.51 -31.96 -27.75
N PHE A 14 -14.77 -32.96 -28.22
CA PHE A 14 -13.31 -32.91 -28.30
C PHE A 14 -12.93 -32.29 -29.65
N LEU A 15 -12.07 -31.27 -29.66
CA LEU A 15 -11.48 -30.73 -30.88
C LEU A 15 -10.00 -31.12 -30.95
N THR A 16 -9.65 -31.99 -31.90
CA THR A 16 -8.26 -32.38 -32.17
C THR A 16 -7.70 -31.57 -33.34
N PHE A 17 -6.69 -30.73 -33.09
CA PHE A 17 -5.92 -30.09 -34.16
C PHE A 17 -4.74 -30.97 -34.56
N SER A 18 -4.80 -31.51 -35.78
CA SER A 18 -3.66 -32.16 -36.46
C SER A 18 -3.50 -31.52 -37.84
N ILE A 19 -2.42 -30.77 -38.05
CA ILE A 19 -1.94 -30.41 -39.39
C ILE A 19 -0.47 -30.81 -39.50
N LEU A 20 -0.17 -31.49 -40.61
CA LEU A 20 1.03 -32.28 -40.82
C LEU A 20 2.12 -31.47 -41.53
N LEU A 21 3.38 -31.68 -41.14
CA LEU A 21 4.54 -31.15 -41.84
C LEU A 21 4.93 -32.09 -43.00
N ALA A 22 5.14 -31.56 -44.21
CA ALA A 22 5.74 -32.32 -45.32
C ALA A 22 6.53 -31.41 -46.26
N LEU A 23 7.79 -31.80 -46.52
CA LEU A 23 8.68 -31.20 -47.51
C LEU A 23 8.48 -31.90 -48.88
N LEU A 24 8.80 -31.21 -49.99
CA LEU A 24 9.81 -31.66 -50.96
C LEU A 24 10.01 -30.63 -52.11
N ALA A 25 11.12 -30.77 -52.83
CA ALA A 25 11.68 -29.78 -53.75
C ALA A 25 11.34 -30.00 -55.24
N ALA A 26 11.55 -28.95 -56.05
CA ALA A 26 11.68 -29.01 -57.51
C ALA A 26 12.69 -27.94 -58.00
N CYS A 27 13.31 -28.15 -59.17
CA CYS A 27 14.59 -27.53 -59.57
C CYS A 27 14.49 -26.45 -60.68
N GLY A 28 15.61 -25.74 -60.91
CA GLY A 28 15.98 -25.06 -62.17
C GLY A 28 15.74 -23.54 -62.20
N ASP A 29 16.60 -22.69 -62.77
CA ASP A 29 17.87 -22.91 -63.49
C ASP A 29 18.83 -21.70 -63.36
N GLU A 30 20.14 -21.96 -63.45
CA GLU A 30 21.23 -21.16 -64.07
C GLU A 30 21.05 -19.62 -64.23
N SER A 31 21.94 -18.75 -63.75
CA SER A 31 23.35 -18.67 -64.22
C SER A 31 24.24 -17.73 -63.38
N SER A 32 25.46 -18.21 -63.07
CA SER A 32 26.78 -17.55 -63.06
C SER A 32 26.91 -16.00 -63.11
N SER A 33 27.90 -15.37 -62.44
CA SER A 33 29.22 -15.88 -62.00
C SER A 33 29.78 -15.17 -60.77
N SER A 34 30.65 -15.90 -60.06
CA SER A 34 31.47 -15.45 -58.93
C SER A 34 32.84 -14.91 -59.36
N VAL A 35 33.50 -14.16 -58.47
CA VAL A 35 34.88 -14.42 -57.99
C VAL A 35 35.26 -13.36 -56.95
N SER A 36 35.75 -13.82 -55.79
CA SER A 36 36.53 -13.04 -54.83
C SER A 36 38.00 -13.43 -54.99
N PRO A 37 38.96 -12.56 -54.64
CA PRO A 37 39.85 -13.01 -53.57
C PRO A 37 40.33 -11.90 -52.61
N GLU A 38 40.44 -12.27 -51.33
CA GLU A 38 41.40 -11.71 -50.34
C GLU A 38 42.86 -12.08 -50.73
N PRO A 39 43.95 -11.69 -50.01
CA PRO A 39 44.05 -10.89 -48.77
C PRO A 39 45.11 -9.76 -48.81
N ARG A 40 45.21 -8.94 -47.75
CA ARG A 40 46.39 -8.87 -46.84
C ARG A 40 46.35 -7.71 -45.84
N HIS A 41 47.06 -7.95 -44.75
CA HIS A 41 47.28 -7.11 -43.58
C HIS A 41 48.69 -6.48 -43.65
N CYS A 42 48.85 -5.23 -43.20
CA CYS A 42 50.12 -4.60 -42.79
C CYS A 42 49.82 -3.45 -41.81
N GLU A 43 50.74 -3.19 -40.88
CA GLU A 43 50.61 -2.23 -39.77
C GLU A 43 51.38 -0.90 -40.02
N GLU A 44 51.28 0.00 -39.03
CA GLU A 44 52.24 1.04 -38.62
C GLU A 44 52.21 2.49 -39.18
N GLN A 45 52.10 3.41 -38.19
CA GLN A 45 52.86 4.67 -37.95
C GLN A 45 52.50 6.03 -38.62
N SER A 46 52.45 7.06 -37.74
CA SER A 46 52.76 8.51 -37.93
C SER A 46 51.91 9.35 -38.90
N ASP A 47 51.65 10.66 -38.72
CA ASP A 47 51.98 11.64 -37.65
C ASP A 47 50.98 12.83 -37.69
N ASP A 48 51.08 13.75 -36.73
CA ASP A 48 50.32 15.02 -36.63
C ASP A 48 50.42 15.97 -37.85
N CYS A 49 49.37 16.76 -38.09
CA CYS A 49 49.52 18.18 -38.43
C CYS A 49 48.27 19.03 -38.11
N ASP A 50 48.50 20.15 -37.42
CA ASP A 50 47.52 21.15 -36.99
C ASP A 50 47.10 22.16 -38.09
N ASP A 51 46.10 22.96 -37.70
CA ASP A 51 46.05 24.42 -37.87
C ASP A 51 45.37 25.12 -39.07
N THR A 52 44.31 25.87 -38.68
CA THR A 52 43.95 27.25 -39.09
C THR A 52 43.53 27.59 -40.53
N SER A 53 42.23 27.87 -40.65
CA SER A 53 41.65 29.21 -40.88
C SER A 53 42.19 30.17 -41.97
N SER A 54 41.22 30.78 -42.67
CA SER A 54 41.27 32.10 -43.36
C SER A 54 42.00 32.21 -44.70
N SER A 55 41.23 32.41 -45.79
CA SER A 55 40.89 33.79 -46.21
C SER A 55 40.00 33.85 -47.45
N SER A 56 39.09 34.82 -47.40
CA SER A 56 38.18 35.34 -48.42
C SER A 56 38.74 35.57 -49.83
N GLY A 57 37.86 35.43 -50.83
CA GLY A 57 38.00 35.94 -52.21
C GLY A 57 36.61 36.08 -52.84
N ASP A 58 36.32 37.21 -53.49
CA ASP A 58 34.96 37.79 -53.49
C ASP A 58 34.45 38.24 -54.90
N VAL A 59 33.13 38.47 -55.00
CA VAL A 59 32.37 39.23 -56.02
C VAL A 59 32.31 38.72 -57.49
N SER A 60 31.09 38.34 -57.97
CA SER A 60 30.32 39.18 -58.93
C SER A 60 29.09 38.55 -59.64
N LYS A 61 27.91 39.12 -59.35
CA LYS A 61 26.79 39.47 -60.29
C LYS A 61 25.99 38.30 -60.93
N ASN A 62 24.68 38.42 -61.20
CA ASN A 62 23.95 39.60 -61.70
C ASN A 62 22.41 39.53 -61.51
N SER A 63 21.75 40.67 -61.18
CA SER A 63 20.34 41.10 -61.46
C SER A 63 19.14 40.13 -61.16
N SER A 64 17.89 40.54 -60.87
CA SER A 64 17.09 41.79 -60.97
C SER A 64 15.74 41.56 -60.21
N SER A 65 14.85 42.52 -59.87
CA SER A 65 14.88 44.00 -59.74
C SER A 65 13.51 44.53 -59.22
N SER A 66 13.49 45.68 -58.53
CA SER A 66 12.33 46.62 -58.37
C SER A 66 11.12 46.20 -57.48
N GLN A 67 10.29 47.07 -56.84
CA GLN A 67 10.25 48.50 -56.42
C GLN A 67 8.95 48.67 -55.55
N LYS A 68 8.61 49.72 -54.75
CA LYS A 68 9.31 50.90 -54.14
C LYS A 68 8.31 51.74 -53.27
N SER A 69 8.57 51.92 -51.97
CA SER A 69 8.17 53.06 -51.08
C SER A 69 6.65 53.46 -50.98
N ALA A 70 6.14 54.31 -50.07
CA ALA A 70 6.66 55.19 -49.01
C ALA A 70 5.54 55.40 -47.94
N ASP A 71 5.79 55.42 -46.61
CA ASP A 71 6.24 56.56 -45.76
C ASP A 71 5.16 57.61 -45.35
N LYS A 72 4.94 57.81 -44.02
CA LYS A 72 4.85 59.14 -43.36
C LYS A 72 4.61 59.12 -41.82
N GLY A 73 5.37 59.95 -41.08
CA GLY A 73 5.06 60.47 -39.71
C GLY A 73 5.69 59.66 -38.55
N LYS A 74 6.75 60.05 -37.81
CA LYS A 74 7.08 61.32 -37.07
C LYS A 74 5.98 61.75 -36.06
N SER A 75 6.24 62.06 -34.79
CA SER A 75 7.49 62.07 -33.99
C SER A 75 7.20 62.33 -32.48
N SER A 76 8.11 61.93 -31.55
CA SER A 76 8.60 62.63 -30.31
C SER A 76 7.70 63.58 -29.45
N SER A 77 7.79 63.74 -28.12
CA SER A 77 8.66 63.19 -27.04
C SER A 77 8.42 63.90 -25.66
N SER A 78 8.90 63.31 -24.55
CA SER A 78 9.50 63.97 -23.35
C SER A 78 8.67 64.65 -22.22
N VAL A 79 8.70 64.01 -21.03
CA VAL A 79 9.22 64.46 -19.69
C VAL A 79 9.09 65.92 -19.21
N GLU A 80 8.46 66.11 -18.04
CA GLU A 80 8.83 66.87 -16.80
C GLU A 80 7.59 66.84 -15.83
N LYS A 81 7.60 67.17 -14.53
CA LYS A 81 8.44 66.81 -13.36
C LYS A 81 7.80 67.40 -12.07
N SER A 82 7.63 66.59 -11.01
CA SER A 82 7.42 66.99 -9.58
C SER A 82 7.62 65.73 -8.71
N LYS A 83 8.36 65.61 -7.58
CA LYS A 83 8.74 66.49 -6.43
C LYS A 83 7.54 67.12 -5.71
N SER A 84 7.36 67.08 -4.38
CA SER A 84 7.97 66.34 -3.23
C SER A 84 6.99 66.47 -2.02
N SER A 85 7.19 66.03 -0.75
CA SER A 85 8.33 65.50 0.03
C SER A 85 7.82 64.77 1.31
N SER A 86 8.72 64.11 2.07
CA SER A 86 8.48 63.39 3.35
C SER A 86 8.67 64.23 4.63
N SER A 87 7.95 63.91 5.73
CA SER A 87 8.36 63.98 7.17
C SER A 87 7.15 63.69 8.09
N GLU A 88 7.16 62.69 8.99
CA GLU A 88 7.71 62.57 10.37
C GLU A 88 6.81 63.07 11.54
N GLY A 89 6.90 62.38 12.69
CA GLY A 89 6.15 62.63 13.95
C GLY A 89 5.29 61.41 14.35
N LYS A 90 5.71 60.42 15.15
CA LYS A 90 6.57 60.37 16.35
C LYS A 90 5.95 61.02 17.60
N VAL A 91 5.21 60.23 18.38
CA VAL A 91 5.22 60.06 19.87
C VAL A 91 4.05 59.15 20.28
N ALA A 92 4.00 58.44 21.42
CA ALA A 92 5.00 57.80 22.29
C ALA A 92 4.25 57.06 23.42
N SER A 93 4.86 56.03 24.03
CA SER A 93 4.58 55.56 25.42
C SER A 93 3.21 54.90 25.71
N SER A 94 3.05 53.95 26.64
CA SER A 94 4.01 53.25 27.51
C SER A 94 3.40 52.01 28.20
N SER A 95 4.27 51.10 28.66
CA SER A 95 4.18 50.17 29.82
C SER A 95 2.93 50.24 30.74
N SER A 96 2.43 49.14 31.32
CA SER A 96 3.21 48.29 32.25
C SER A 96 2.57 46.94 32.61
N LYS A 97 3.44 45.95 32.86
CA LYS A 97 3.49 44.95 33.95
C LYS A 97 2.27 44.69 34.86
N LYS A 98 2.08 43.38 35.11
CA LYS A 98 1.77 42.65 36.37
C LYS A 98 0.69 43.16 37.34
N ASP A 99 -0.17 42.24 37.79
CA ASP A 99 -0.19 41.61 39.13
C ASP A 99 -1.40 40.64 39.15
N GLU A 100 -1.24 39.33 39.32
CA GLU A 100 -1.17 38.60 40.60
C GLU A 100 -2.08 39.11 41.73
N ASN A 101 -3.18 38.39 41.94
CA ASN A 101 -3.77 38.10 43.25
C ASN A 101 -4.53 36.74 43.09
N SER A 102 -4.31 35.64 43.82
CA SER A 102 -4.17 35.47 45.28
C SER A 102 -5.38 36.09 46.02
N SER A 103 -6.04 35.43 46.98
CA SER A 103 -5.71 34.21 47.73
C SER A 103 -6.87 33.80 48.67
N SER A 104 -6.92 32.53 49.08
CA SER A 104 -7.44 32.07 50.41
C SER A 104 -8.97 32.22 50.65
N SER A 105 -9.64 31.62 51.66
CA SER A 105 -9.25 30.71 52.76
C SER A 105 -10.54 29.99 53.27
N VAL A 106 -10.55 28.67 53.53
CA VAL A 106 -10.38 28.01 54.86
C VAL A 106 -11.63 28.02 55.81
N GLU A 107 -12.21 26.82 55.97
CA GLU A 107 -12.79 26.20 57.20
C GLU A 107 -14.18 26.55 57.78
N LYS A 108 -14.70 25.53 58.53
CA LYS A 108 -15.92 25.44 59.37
C LYS A 108 -17.29 25.30 58.65
N ALA A 109 -18.25 24.49 59.11
CA ALA A 109 -18.33 23.66 60.33
C ALA A 109 -19.13 22.34 60.17
N LYS A 110 -18.82 21.41 61.09
CA LYS A 110 -19.67 20.36 61.72
C LYS A 110 -21.17 20.70 61.78
N GLU A 111 -22.11 19.76 61.69
CA GLU A 111 -22.48 18.74 62.71
C GLU A 111 -23.27 17.56 62.08
N SER A 112 -22.96 16.28 62.39
CA SER A 112 -23.58 15.42 63.44
C SER A 112 -25.05 15.03 63.17
N SER A 113 -25.39 13.78 62.83
CA SER A 113 -25.83 12.69 63.76
C SER A 113 -26.58 11.61 62.94
N SER A 114 -26.78 10.33 63.33
CA SER A 114 -26.22 9.45 64.38
C SER A 114 -26.75 8.00 64.23
N SER A 115 -25.96 7.00 64.66
CA SER A 115 -26.40 5.63 65.09
C SER A 115 -26.93 4.69 63.98
N VAL A 116 -26.86 3.34 64.05
CA VAL A 116 -26.74 2.37 65.17
C VAL A 116 -25.81 1.17 64.78
N LYS A 117 -25.21 0.49 65.77
CA LYS A 117 -24.52 -0.83 65.64
C LYS A 117 -24.96 -1.77 66.79
N PRO A 118 -25.09 -3.09 66.55
CA PRO A 118 -24.32 -4.12 67.29
C PRO A 118 -23.66 -5.14 66.30
N SER A 119 -22.40 -5.59 66.38
CA SER A 119 -21.78 -6.63 67.26
C SER A 119 -22.43 -8.02 67.11
N SER A 120 -21.72 -9.16 66.95
CA SER A 120 -20.30 -9.50 67.21
C SER A 120 -19.86 -10.85 66.54
N SER A 121 -18.53 -11.13 66.54
CA SER A 121 -17.87 -12.48 66.60
C SER A 121 -18.14 -13.54 65.50
N SER A 122 -17.21 -14.41 65.08
CA SER A 122 -15.81 -14.70 65.47
C SER A 122 -15.14 -15.69 64.49
N GLU A 123 -13.80 -15.62 64.36
CA GLU A 123 -12.87 -16.74 63.99
C GLU A 123 -13.01 -17.41 62.59
N ALA A 124 -11.97 -17.97 61.94
CA ALA A 124 -10.51 -17.85 62.04
C ALA A 124 -9.85 -18.51 60.81
N LYS A 125 -8.64 -18.07 60.40
CA LYS A 125 -7.78 -18.70 59.36
C LYS A 125 -8.43 -18.80 57.94
N SER A 126 -7.74 -19.07 56.83
CA SER A 126 -6.32 -18.92 56.42
C SER A 126 -6.24 -19.07 54.90
N SER A 127 -5.36 -18.31 54.24
CA SER A 127 -4.68 -18.61 52.95
C SER A 127 -5.47 -19.02 51.69
N SER A 128 -4.95 -18.54 50.56
CA SER A 128 -5.03 -19.05 49.17
C SER A 128 -6.36 -18.99 48.41
N SER A 129 -6.26 -18.36 47.23
CA SER A 129 -6.95 -18.69 45.96
C SER A 129 -8.47 -18.93 45.99
N GLU A 130 -9.22 -17.93 45.51
CA GLU A 130 -10.48 -18.14 44.79
C GLU A 130 -10.27 -17.55 43.38
N GLU A 131 -10.35 -18.33 42.31
CA GLU A 131 -11.55 -18.99 41.76
C GLU A 131 -12.50 -18.00 41.07
N THR A 132 -12.51 -18.08 39.74
CA THR A 132 -13.49 -17.43 38.85
C THR A 132 -14.89 -17.88 39.21
N LYS A 133 -15.74 -16.93 39.63
CA LYS A 133 -17.11 -17.20 40.07
C LYS A 133 -17.97 -17.72 38.92
N THR A 134 -18.26 -19.02 38.95
CA THR A 134 -19.35 -19.61 38.16
C THR A 134 -20.68 -19.27 38.82
N SER A 135 -21.32 -18.16 38.42
CA SER A 135 -22.67 -17.83 38.87
C SER A 135 -23.72 -18.54 38.03
N SER A 136 -24.01 -19.79 38.36
CA SER A 136 -25.13 -20.55 37.80
C SER A 136 -26.47 -20.01 38.30
N SER A 137 -27.07 -19.06 37.58
CA SER A 137 -28.50 -18.78 37.65
C SER A 137 -29.19 -19.38 36.43
N SER A 138 -30.30 -20.09 36.64
CA SER A 138 -31.04 -20.81 35.60
C SER A 138 -31.89 -19.89 34.72
N GLY A 139 -31.28 -18.83 34.18
CA GLY A 139 -31.85 -18.02 33.10
C GLY A 139 -31.44 -18.61 31.75
N VAL A 140 -32.35 -18.55 30.78
CA VAL A 140 -31.98 -18.77 29.37
C VAL A 140 -31.01 -17.65 28.97
N PHE A 141 -29.88 -18.00 28.38
CA PHE A 141 -28.92 -17.02 27.88
C PHE A 141 -29.53 -16.19 26.75
N ASP A 142 -29.74 -14.90 27.02
CA ASP A 142 -30.14 -13.96 25.99
C ASP A 142 -28.88 -13.32 25.39
N VAL A 143 -28.58 -13.68 24.14
CA VAL A 143 -27.46 -13.13 23.36
C VAL A 143 -27.57 -11.61 23.15
N ASN A 144 -28.74 -11.01 23.37
CA ASN A 144 -28.98 -9.57 23.26
C ASN A 144 -28.87 -8.85 24.62
N ALA A 145 -28.58 -9.56 25.72
CA ALA A 145 -28.38 -8.94 27.02
C ALA A 145 -27.09 -8.09 27.04
N PRO A 146 -27.10 -6.90 27.67
CA PRO A 146 -25.90 -6.08 27.80
C PRO A 146 -24.82 -6.82 28.60
N CYS A 147 -23.57 -6.66 28.17
CA CYS A 147 -22.40 -7.31 28.75
C CYS A 147 -21.19 -6.36 28.71
N THR A 148 -20.13 -6.73 29.42
CA THR A 148 -18.86 -6.00 29.45
C THR A 148 -17.89 -6.61 28.46
N TYR A 149 -17.13 -5.81 27.72
CA TYR A 149 -16.09 -6.31 26.81
C TYR A 149 -15.18 -7.34 27.50
N GLY A 150 -15.04 -8.52 26.91
CA GLY A 150 -14.26 -9.63 27.46
C GLY A 150 -15.03 -10.58 28.39
N ASP A 151 -16.30 -10.32 28.73
CA ASP A 151 -17.14 -11.29 29.44
C ASP A 151 -17.27 -12.58 28.62
N VAL A 152 -17.24 -13.73 29.30
CA VAL A 152 -17.34 -15.07 28.66
C VAL A 152 -18.49 -15.85 29.28
N TYR A 153 -19.39 -16.35 28.43
CA TYR A 153 -20.50 -17.23 28.81
C TYR A 153 -20.38 -18.59 28.11
N VAL A 154 -20.73 -19.67 28.80
CA VAL A 154 -20.71 -21.03 28.24
C VAL A 154 -22.00 -21.77 28.58
N GLU A 155 -22.71 -22.26 27.57
CA GLU A 155 -23.87 -23.14 27.70
C GLU A 155 -23.57 -24.52 27.10
N GLU A 156 -24.36 -25.52 27.54
CA GLU A 156 -24.36 -26.86 26.96
C GLU A 156 -25.78 -27.16 26.46
N VAL A 157 -25.93 -27.22 25.13
CA VAL A 157 -27.23 -27.42 24.45
C VAL A 157 -27.11 -28.65 23.57
N ASP A 158 -28.02 -29.61 23.74
CA ASP A 158 -28.03 -30.90 23.04
C ASP A 158 -26.70 -31.69 23.12
N GLY A 159 -25.91 -31.46 24.17
CA GLY A 159 -24.60 -32.08 24.40
C GLY A 159 -23.41 -31.36 23.74
N GLU A 160 -23.65 -30.24 23.06
CA GLU A 160 -22.59 -29.37 22.53
C GLU A 160 -22.33 -28.17 23.46
N LYS A 161 -21.06 -27.95 23.82
CA LYS A 161 -20.63 -26.76 24.57
C LYS A 161 -20.43 -25.58 23.63
N ARG A 162 -21.19 -24.51 23.84
CA ARG A 162 -21.08 -23.25 23.09
C ARG A 162 -20.54 -22.18 24.02
N ALA A 163 -19.52 -21.47 23.56
CA ALA A 163 -18.98 -20.31 24.26
C ALA A 163 -19.38 -19.03 23.52
N TYR A 164 -19.58 -17.95 24.27
CA TYR A 164 -19.87 -16.62 23.78
C TYR A 164 -18.92 -15.65 24.48
N ILE A 165 -18.40 -14.68 23.73
CA ILE A 165 -17.52 -13.61 24.22
C ILE A 165 -18.20 -12.29 23.92
N CYS A 166 -18.21 -11.38 24.88
CA CYS A 166 -18.75 -10.04 24.71
C CYS A 166 -17.73 -9.10 24.05
N TYR A 167 -18.17 -8.38 23.03
CA TYR A 167 -17.46 -7.30 22.35
C TYR A 167 -18.21 -5.97 22.57
N GLU A 168 -17.70 -4.85 22.05
CA GLU A 168 -18.33 -3.53 22.23
C GLU A 168 -19.78 -3.46 21.68
N ASP A 169 -20.11 -4.31 20.72
CA ASP A 169 -21.42 -4.48 20.09
C ASP A 169 -22.22 -5.69 20.63
N GLY A 170 -21.78 -6.31 21.74
CA GLY A 170 -22.49 -7.37 22.45
C GLY A 170 -21.92 -8.78 22.29
N TRP A 171 -22.72 -9.80 22.61
CA TRP A 171 -22.28 -11.21 22.64
C TRP A 171 -22.09 -11.79 21.24
N LYS A 172 -20.88 -12.31 20.96
CA LYS A 172 -20.57 -13.09 19.74
C LYS A 172 -20.14 -14.50 20.12
N ARG A 173 -20.59 -15.49 19.33
CA ARG A 173 -20.28 -16.91 19.60
C ARG A 173 -18.81 -17.21 19.28
N TYR A 174 -18.07 -17.68 20.27
CA TYR A 174 -16.70 -18.13 20.13
C TYR A 174 -16.63 -19.54 19.52
N ILE A 175 -15.82 -19.69 18.47
CA ILE A 175 -15.56 -20.96 17.80
C ILE A 175 -14.09 -21.33 18.04
N PRO A 176 -13.77 -22.26 18.96
CA PRO A 176 -12.40 -22.71 19.15
C PRO A 176 -11.90 -23.48 17.92
N LYS A 177 -10.67 -23.17 17.48
CA LYS A 177 -9.95 -23.93 16.44
C LYS A 177 -9.63 -25.33 17.00
N SER A 178 -10.37 -26.36 16.58
CA SER A 178 -10.12 -27.75 16.99
C SER A 178 -9.53 -28.60 15.87
N SER A 179 -8.50 -29.36 16.23
CA SER A 179 -7.71 -30.21 15.35
C SER A 179 -8.47 -31.41 14.79
N SER A 180 -8.29 -31.67 13.49
CA SER A 180 -8.34 -32.99 12.84
C SER A 180 -9.46 -33.98 13.24
N SER A 181 -10.53 -34.07 12.43
CA SER A 181 -10.74 -35.23 11.54
C SER A 181 -12.03 -35.15 10.69
N SER A 182 -11.89 -35.43 9.39
CA SER A 182 -12.88 -35.96 8.42
C SER A 182 -14.39 -35.66 8.54
N THR A 183 -14.90 -34.94 7.53
CA THR A 183 -16.30 -34.83 7.02
C THR A 183 -17.29 -33.91 7.76
N PRO A 184 -18.30 -33.33 7.06
CA PRO A 184 -18.24 -32.64 5.75
C PRO A 184 -18.75 -31.17 5.81
N LYS A 185 -18.34 -30.33 4.85
CA LYS A 185 -18.64 -28.87 4.78
C LYS A 185 -20.14 -28.53 4.68
N SER A 186 -20.63 -27.65 5.55
CA SER A 186 -21.63 -26.57 5.28
C SER A 186 -21.78 -25.67 6.52
N SER A 187 -21.87 -24.34 6.48
CA SER A 187 -21.58 -23.34 5.44
C SER A 187 -21.57 -21.93 6.07
N SER A 188 -20.44 -21.21 6.01
CA SER A 188 -20.39 -19.76 6.30
C SER A 188 -19.27 -19.06 5.52
N SER A 189 -18.05 -19.62 5.51
CA SER A 189 -16.95 -19.13 4.67
C SER A 189 -17.12 -19.57 3.20
N ARG A 190 -17.65 -18.67 2.36
CA ARG A 190 -17.54 -18.82 0.91
C ARG A 190 -16.11 -18.51 0.47
N GLY A 191 -15.31 -19.56 0.27
CA GLY A 191 -14.09 -19.49 -0.54
C GLY A 191 -12.85 -18.87 0.12
N TYR A 192 -12.76 -18.81 1.46
CA TYR A 192 -11.49 -18.51 2.11
C TYR A 192 -10.55 -19.72 2.05
N ASP A 193 -9.46 -19.58 1.30
CA ASP A 193 -8.33 -20.51 1.27
C ASP A 193 -7.10 -19.81 1.87
N SER A 194 -6.60 -20.34 2.99
CA SER A 194 -5.41 -19.83 3.70
C SER A 194 -4.17 -19.92 2.81
N LEU A 195 -3.39 -18.84 2.75
CA LEU A 195 -2.16 -18.79 1.97
C LEU A 195 -1.05 -19.50 2.76
N PRO A 196 -0.38 -20.54 2.23
CA PRO A 196 0.83 -21.07 2.87
C PRO A 196 1.92 -20.00 2.83
N SER A 197 2.92 -20.12 3.72
CA SER A 197 4.00 -19.12 3.85
C SER A 197 4.56 -18.70 2.47
N PRO A 198 4.39 -17.43 2.06
CA PRO A 198 4.86 -16.89 0.79
C PRO A 198 6.36 -16.55 0.83
N LEU A 199 6.98 -16.61 2.01
CA LEU A 199 8.41 -16.37 2.21
C LEU A 199 9.25 -17.42 1.49
N HIS A 200 10.39 -17.00 0.93
CA HIS A 200 11.27 -17.90 0.20
C HIS A 200 12.03 -18.79 1.19
N TYR A 201 11.75 -20.10 1.17
CA TYR A 201 12.21 -21.07 2.18
C TYR A 201 13.73 -21.16 2.36
N ASN A 202 14.51 -20.74 1.35
CA ASN A 202 15.98 -20.75 1.37
C ASN A 202 16.58 -19.36 1.67
N MET A 203 15.80 -18.43 2.24
CA MET A 203 16.28 -17.12 2.71
C MET A 203 16.11 -16.99 4.23
N SER A 204 17.02 -16.26 4.85
CA SER A 204 16.96 -15.93 6.28
C SER A 204 16.14 -14.66 6.46
N TYR A 205 15.12 -14.72 7.29
CA TYR A 205 14.27 -13.58 7.64
C TYR A 205 14.52 -13.14 9.08
N GLY A 206 14.48 -11.84 9.33
CA GLY A 206 14.34 -11.30 10.68
C GLY A 206 12.89 -11.37 11.16
N GLU A 207 12.68 -11.04 12.43
CA GLU A 207 11.36 -10.88 13.03
C GLU A 207 11.27 -9.50 13.68
N PHE A 208 10.21 -8.76 13.35
CA PHE A 208 9.80 -7.56 14.05
C PHE A 208 8.46 -7.84 14.76
N THR A 209 8.32 -7.40 16.02
CA THR A 209 7.04 -7.42 16.73
C THR A 209 6.56 -5.98 16.87
N ASP A 210 5.42 -5.66 16.27
CA ASP A 210 4.76 -4.38 16.46
C ASP A 210 4.22 -4.30 17.90
N THR A 211 4.66 -3.27 18.63
CA THR A 211 4.32 -3.11 20.04
C THR A 211 2.90 -2.59 20.27
N ARG A 212 2.20 -2.17 19.21
CA ARG A 212 0.84 -1.60 19.29
C ARG A 212 -0.21 -2.69 19.41
N ASP A 213 -0.08 -3.77 18.63
CA ASP A 213 -1.02 -4.90 18.55
C ASP A 213 -0.39 -6.26 18.92
N GLY A 214 0.94 -6.34 19.05
CA GLY A 214 1.67 -7.59 19.26
C GLY A 214 1.88 -8.42 17.99
N THR A 215 1.53 -7.89 16.81
CA THR A 215 1.67 -8.62 15.54
C THR A 215 3.14 -8.80 15.19
N LYS A 216 3.47 -10.02 14.77
CA LYS A 216 4.80 -10.38 14.26
C LYS A 216 4.83 -10.27 12.74
N TYR A 217 5.88 -9.63 12.24
CA TYR A 217 6.18 -9.44 10.82
C TYR A 217 7.58 -9.98 10.52
N ALA A 218 7.70 -10.83 9.51
CA ALA A 218 8.98 -11.21 8.93
C ALA A 218 9.62 -10.02 8.21
N THR A 219 10.92 -9.82 8.40
CA THR A 219 11.68 -8.73 7.77
C THR A 219 12.81 -9.28 6.92
N ILE A 220 13.19 -8.55 5.87
CA ILE A 220 14.32 -8.90 5.01
C ILE A 220 15.22 -7.68 4.78
N ASP A 221 16.53 -7.90 4.79
CA ASP A 221 17.52 -6.88 4.45
C ASP A 221 17.76 -6.90 2.94
N ILE A 222 17.53 -5.75 2.30
CA ILE A 222 17.83 -5.49 0.89
C ILE A 222 19.16 -4.75 0.81
N ASP A 223 20.04 -5.14 -0.10
CA ASP A 223 21.31 -4.48 -0.41
C ASP A 223 21.46 -4.41 -1.94
N ASN A 224 20.93 -3.34 -2.54
CA ASN A 224 20.90 -3.21 -3.98
C ASN A 224 22.21 -2.64 -4.55
N LYS A 225 22.94 -3.50 -5.27
CA LYS A 225 24.18 -3.17 -5.98
C LYS A 225 23.99 -2.97 -7.49
N TYR A 226 22.76 -3.13 -8.00
CA TYR A 226 22.44 -3.16 -9.42
C TYR A 226 21.52 -2.00 -9.82
N GLY A 227 21.29 -1.85 -11.13
CA GLY A 227 20.53 -0.73 -11.67
C GLY A 227 21.29 0.61 -11.65
N PRO A 228 20.59 1.73 -11.88
CA PRO A 228 21.20 3.06 -11.88
C PRO A 228 21.62 3.49 -10.46
N ASP A 229 22.63 4.38 -10.39
CA ASP A 229 23.19 4.86 -9.12
C ASP A 229 22.15 5.48 -8.17
N SER A 230 21.06 6.03 -8.71
CA SER A 230 19.96 6.65 -7.95
C SER A 230 19.16 5.69 -7.06
N VAL A 231 19.24 4.37 -7.28
CA VAL A 231 18.52 3.34 -6.51
C VAL A 231 19.47 2.34 -5.83
N ARG A 232 20.77 2.63 -5.75
CA ARG A 232 21.71 1.86 -4.92
C ARG A 232 21.49 2.22 -3.46
N LEU A 233 20.83 1.32 -2.74
CA LEU A 233 20.35 1.52 -1.38
C LEU A 233 20.38 0.19 -0.62
N ALA A 234 20.64 0.25 0.69
CA ALA A 234 20.50 -0.89 1.59
C ALA A 234 19.57 -0.52 2.75
N PHE A 235 18.58 -1.37 3.03
CA PHE A 235 17.48 -1.10 3.97
C PHE A 235 16.82 -2.40 4.44
N THR A 236 16.18 -2.37 5.62
CA THR A 236 15.36 -3.48 6.12
C THR A 236 13.89 -3.21 5.80
N VAL A 237 13.17 -4.15 5.19
CA VAL A 237 11.75 -4.02 4.83
C VAL A 237 10.91 -5.17 5.36
N PHE A 238 9.62 -4.92 5.61
CA PHE A 238 8.66 -5.98 5.88
C PHE A 238 8.50 -6.91 4.66
N ALA A 239 8.71 -8.20 4.88
CA ALA A 239 8.42 -9.26 3.91
C ALA A 239 6.92 -9.66 3.92
N GLN A 240 6.13 -9.05 4.79
CA GLN A 240 4.68 -9.21 4.92
C GLN A 240 3.97 -7.87 4.70
N ASN A 241 2.71 -7.92 4.28
CA ASN A 241 1.85 -6.75 4.28
C ASN A 241 1.49 -6.38 5.73
N LEU A 242 1.38 -5.08 6.02
CA LEU A 242 0.92 -4.55 7.31
C LEU A 242 -0.53 -4.99 7.56
N LYS A 243 -0.88 -5.24 8.83
CA LYS A 243 -2.24 -5.54 9.28
C LYS A 243 -2.57 -4.89 10.63
N TYR A 244 -1.92 -3.77 10.94
CA TYR A 244 -2.21 -2.97 12.11
C TYR A 244 -3.53 -2.22 11.91
N HIS A 245 -4.43 -2.27 12.89
CA HIS A 245 -5.69 -1.53 12.88
C HIS A 245 -6.29 -1.42 14.29
N ASP A 246 -7.07 -0.35 14.51
CA ASP A 246 -7.98 -0.19 15.64
C ASP A 246 -9.40 -0.65 15.27
N LYS A 247 -9.80 -0.50 13.99
CA LYS A 247 -11.14 -0.81 13.47
C LYS A 247 -11.08 -1.48 12.09
N MET A 248 -11.95 -2.46 11.86
CA MET A 248 -12.22 -2.99 10.52
C MET A 248 -13.40 -2.24 9.90
N VAL A 249 -13.28 -1.88 8.62
CA VAL A 249 -14.31 -1.17 7.83
C VAL A 249 -14.77 -2.08 6.68
N LEU A 250 -16.04 -1.95 6.27
CA LEU A 250 -16.57 -2.64 5.11
C LEU A 250 -16.05 -1.96 3.83
N GLY A 251 -15.65 -2.72 2.81
CA GLY A 251 -15.09 -2.17 1.57
C GLY A 251 -16.03 -1.20 0.83
N THR A 252 -17.34 -1.25 1.10
CA THR A 252 -18.37 -0.34 0.58
C THR A 252 -18.42 1.03 1.28
N GLU A 253 -17.83 1.14 2.46
CA GLU A 253 -17.69 2.35 3.27
C GLU A 253 -16.30 2.96 3.04
N GLU A 254 -16.05 4.17 3.53
CA GLU A 254 -14.75 4.85 3.45
C GLU A 254 -14.03 4.79 4.81
N GLN A 255 -12.71 4.97 4.82
CA GLN A 255 -11.92 5.11 6.05
C GLN A 255 -11.86 6.59 6.43
N ASP A 256 -12.84 7.06 7.20
CA ASP A 256 -13.08 8.46 7.54
C ASP A 256 -13.10 8.79 9.05
N ASP A 257 -12.74 7.83 9.91
CA ASP A 257 -12.46 8.07 11.34
C ASP A 257 -10.98 8.42 11.57
N ASP A 258 -10.61 9.68 11.31
CA ASP A 258 -9.27 10.26 11.53
C ASP A 258 -8.68 10.03 12.96
N THR A 259 -9.44 9.46 13.90
CA THR A 259 -9.01 9.16 15.28
C THR A 259 -8.57 7.72 15.51
N LYS A 260 -8.71 6.84 14.51
CA LYS A 260 -8.41 5.40 14.58
C LYS A 260 -7.69 4.95 13.31
N VAL A 261 -6.83 3.94 13.41
CA VAL A 261 -6.36 3.26 12.20
C VAL A 261 -7.43 2.28 11.74
N GLU A 262 -7.93 2.52 10.55
CA GLU A 262 -8.99 1.75 9.92
C GLU A 262 -8.41 0.80 8.87
N MET A 263 -9.06 -0.34 8.65
CA MET A 263 -8.55 -1.36 7.71
C MET A 263 -9.67 -2.10 6.99
N TYR A 264 -9.58 -2.23 5.67
CA TYR A 264 -10.40 -3.20 4.95
C TYR A 264 -9.71 -4.57 4.91
N CYS A 265 -10.51 -5.63 5.05
CA CYS A 265 -10.10 -6.97 4.65
C CYS A 265 -10.77 -7.33 3.33
N TYR A 266 -10.03 -8.05 2.47
CA TYR A 266 -10.56 -8.47 1.18
C TYR A 266 -11.88 -9.25 1.36
N ASN A 267 -12.92 -8.85 0.62
CA ASN A 267 -14.27 -9.44 0.72
C ASN A 267 -14.85 -9.41 2.16
N ASP A 268 -14.54 -8.37 2.93
CA ASP A 268 -15.07 -8.08 4.27
C ASP A 268 -14.91 -9.24 5.27
N SER A 269 -13.83 -10.02 5.11
CA SER A 269 -13.54 -11.22 5.90
C SER A 269 -12.18 -11.09 6.59
N ILE A 270 -12.20 -11.00 7.91
CA ILE A 270 -11.01 -10.80 8.78
C ILE A 270 -9.96 -11.90 8.59
N GLU A 271 -10.37 -13.09 8.13
CA GLU A 271 -9.50 -14.19 7.77
C GLU A 271 -8.49 -13.80 6.67
N TYR A 272 -8.85 -12.94 5.72
CA TYR A 272 -7.88 -12.42 4.75
C TYR A 272 -6.80 -11.60 5.47
N CYS A 273 -7.17 -10.62 6.30
CA CYS A 273 -6.19 -9.80 7.02
C CYS A 273 -5.27 -10.60 7.96
N ASN A 274 -5.81 -11.57 8.70
CA ASN A 274 -5.08 -12.27 9.76
C ASN A 274 -3.89 -13.13 9.27
N ASP A 275 -3.99 -13.67 8.06
CA ASP A 275 -2.94 -14.52 7.47
C ASP A 275 -1.86 -13.62 6.81
N TRP A 276 -1.44 -13.94 5.58
CA TRP A 276 -0.36 -13.25 4.88
C TRP A 276 -0.81 -12.06 4.06
N TRP A 277 -2.09 -12.04 3.64
CA TRP A 277 -2.68 -11.00 2.77
C TRP A 277 -2.56 -9.60 3.36
N GLY A 278 -2.76 -9.47 4.67
CA GLY A 278 -2.71 -8.21 5.40
C GLY A 278 -3.90 -7.30 5.13
N GLY A 279 -3.81 -6.08 5.64
CA GLY A 279 -4.81 -5.04 5.48
C GLY A 279 -4.71 -4.29 4.15
N LEU A 280 -5.83 -3.70 3.74
CA LEU A 280 -5.91 -2.73 2.67
C LEU A 280 -6.30 -1.36 3.25
N TYR A 281 -5.61 -0.30 2.82
CA TYR A 281 -5.71 1.04 3.38
C TYR A 281 -5.79 2.07 2.24
N GLN A 282 -6.67 3.08 2.36
CA GLN A 282 -6.69 4.24 1.47
C GLN A 282 -5.42 5.08 1.67
N TRP A 283 -5.12 5.96 0.72
CA TRP A 283 -3.88 6.73 0.79
C TRP A 283 -3.82 7.64 2.01
N ALA A 284 -4.88 8.40 2.32
CA ALA A 284 -4.91 9.24 3.53
C ALA A 284 -4.77 8.40 4.81
N GLU A 285 -5.44 7.26 4.87
CA GLU A 285 -5.36 6.30 5.98
C GLU A 285 -3.93 5.77 6.15
N MET A 286 -3.31 5.25 5.08
CA MET A 286 -1.92 4.80 5.06
C MET A 286 -0.96 5.89 5.56
N MET A 287 -1.20 7.13 5.15
CA MET A 287 -0.41 8.31 5.54
C MET A 287 -0.75 8.83 6.95
N ALA A 288 -1.73 8.26 7.66
CA ALA A 288 -2.26 8.82 8.91
C ALA A 288 -2.60 10.33 8.78
N LEU A 289 -3.16 10.72 7.64
CA LEU A 289 -3.59 12.09 7.30
C LEU A 289 -5.12 12.16 7.23
N PRO A 290 -5.73 13.36 7.43
CA PRO A 290 -7.18 13.52 7.38
C PRO A 290 -7.80 13.00 6.09
N TYR A 291 -8.91 12.26 6.19
CA TYR A 291 -9.54 11.54 5.08
C TYR A 291 -9.70 12.35 3.79
N GLU A 292 -10.00 13.66 3.85
CA GLU A 292 -10.20 14.43 2.61
C GLU A 292 -8.91 14.63 1.80
N CYS A 293 -7.73 14.30 2.35
CA CYS A 293 -6.48 14.12 1.59
C CYS A 293 -6.60 13.08 0.46
N ASN A 294 -7.60 12.18 0.50
CA ASN A 294 -8.00 11.33 -0.62
C ASN A 294 -8.60 12.09 -1.82
N SER A 295 -8.79 13.41 -1.71
CA SER A 295 -9.44 14.25 -2.74
C SER A 295 -8.80 15.63 -2.95
N LYS A 296 -7.93 16.08 -2.03
CA LYS A 296 -7.23 17.37 -2.05
C LYS A 296 -5.71 17.15 -2.00
N ASN A 297 -4.95 18.18 -2.36
CA ASN A 297 -3.50 18.17 -2.17
C ASN A 297 -3.18 18.32 -0.68
N CYS A 298 -2.29 17.46 -0.18
CA CYS A 298 -1.77 17.46 1.19
C CYS A 298 -0.23 17.36 1.20
N ALA A 299 0.44 17.86 0.15
CA ALA A 299 1.89 17.71 -0.02
C ALA A 299 2.70 18.27 1.17
N ASP A 300 2.28 19.41 1.73
CA ASP A 300 2.88 20.06 2.90
C ASP A 300 2.83 19.21 4.19
N LEU A 301 2.07 18.11 4.21
CA LEU A 301 1.93 17.18 5.35
C LEU A 301 2.72 15.88 5.17
N ILE A 302 3.35 15.66 4.01
CA ILE A 302 4.04 14.41 3.66
C ILE A 302 5.43 14.34 4.32
N ASP A 303 6.22 15.41 4.23
CA ASP A 303 7.59 15.44 4.74
C ASP A 303 7.85 16.82 5.40
N PRO A 304 7.26 17.07 6.59
CA PRO A 304 7.26 18.39 7.21
C PRO A 304 8.60 18.77 7.86
N ASP A 305 9.45 17.79 8.19
CA ASP A 305 10.81 17.97 8.71
C ASP A 305 11.91 17.81 7.65
N GLY A 306 11.59 17.28 6.47
CA GLY A 306 12.49 17.22 5.31
C GLY A 306 13.53 16.11 5.39
N ASP A 307 13.22 15.01 6.10
CA ASP A 307 14.13 13.87 6.25
C ASP A 307 14.02 12.85 5.09
N GLY A 308 12.98 12.98 4.26
CA GLY A 308 12.70 12.13 3.11
C GLY A 308 11.87 10.88 3.41
N PHE A 309 11.39 10.72 4.64
CA PHE A 309 10.58 9.60 5.11
C PHE A 309 9.19 10.07 5.55
N HIS A 310 8.22 9.17 5.49
CA HIS A 310 6.90 9.42 6.06
C HIS A 310 6.45 8.21 6.87
N GLN A 311 6.29 8.39 8.18
CA GLN A 311 5.94 7.28 9.08
C GLN A 311 4.57 6.68 8.73
N GLY A 312 3.55 7.53 8.52
CA GLY A 312 2.16 7.10 8.37
C GLY A 312 1.73 6.11 9.46
N ILE A 313 1.00 5.07 9.06
CA ILE A 313 0.57 3.97 9.95
C ILE A 313 1.67 2.95 10.27
N CYS A 314 2.90 3.11 9.79
CA CYS A 314 4.00 2.23 10.17
C CYS A 314 4.38 2.39 11.65
N PRO A 315 4.99 1.35 12.27
CA PRO A 315 5.45 1.44 13.64
C PRO A 315 6.55 2.49 13.78
N LYS A 316 6.68 3.12 14.95
CA LYS A 316 7.77 4.07 15.22
C LYS A 316 9.14 3.45 14.94
N GLY A 317 10.01 4.16 14.21
CA GLY A 317 11.29 3.65 13.73
C GLY A 317 11.20 2.97 12.35
N TRP A 318 10.05 3.09 11.69
CA TRP A 318 9.75 2.62 10.35
C TRP A 318 8.86 3.62 9.61
N HIS A 319 9.04 3.71 8.29
CA HIS A 319 8.26 4.54 7.38
C HIS A 319 7.58 3.72 6.29
N LEU A 320 6.64 4.35 5.59
CA LEU A 320 6.00 3.79 4.40
C LEU A 320 7.05 3.62 3.29
N LEU A 321 7.06 2.44 2.67
CA LEU A 321 7.90 2.14 1.51
C LEU A 321 7.82 3.24 0.44
N SER A 322 8.96 3.76 0.00
CA SER A 322 9.05 4.77 -1.06
C SER A 322 9.20 4.17 -2.47
N GLU A 323 8.94 4.99 -3.50
CA GLU A 323 9.20 4.63 -4.91
C GLU A 323 10.67 4.21 -5.11
N ARG A 324 11.62 4.89 -4.44
CA ARG A 324 13.05 4.58 -4.52
C ARG A 324 13.37 3.19 -3.98
N GLU A 325 12.78 2.81 -2.85
CA GLU A 325 13.01 1.52 -2.21
C GLU A 325 12.33 0.37 -2.95
N MET A 326 11.11 0.58 -3.47
CA MET A 326 10.46 -0.40 -4.34
C MET A 326 11.32 -0.67 -5.60
N LEU A 327 11.84 0.38 -6.22
CA LEU A 327 12.76 0.24 -7.35
C LEU A 327 14.07 -0.45 -6.93
N ALA A 328 14.69 -0.06 -5.83
CA ALA A 328 15.91 -0.69 -5.31
C ALA A 328 15.72 -2.19 -5.02
N ALA A 329 14.63 -2.57 -4.36
CA ALA A 329 14.25 -3.98 -4.16
C ALA A 329 14.11 -4.71 -5.50
N SER A 330 13.44 -4.11 -6.49
CA SER A 330 13.26 -4.71 -7.82
C SER A 330 14.58 -4.97 -8.57
N TYR A 331 15.63 -4.21 -8.29
CA TYR A 331 16.98 -4.39 -8.87
C TYR A 331 17.87 -5.32 -8.04
N ALA A 332 17.62 -5.52 -6.74
CA ALA A 332 18.56 -6.12 -5.80
C ALA A 332 19.06 -7.54 -6.17
N SER A 333 18.27 -8.31 -6.94
CA SER A 333 18.67 -9.64 -7.42
C SER A 333 19.66 -9.63 -8.60
N GLY A 334 19.86 -8.48 -9.25
CA GLY A 334 20.64 -8.34 -10.49
C GLY A 334 19.99 -8.97 -11.73
N VAL A 335 18.71 -9.39 -11.63
CA VAL A 335 17.98 -10.10 -12.69
C VAL A 335 16.86 -9.23 -13.27
N GLY A 336 16.75 -9.24 -14.60
CA GLY A 336 15.66 -8.60 -15.35
C GLY A 336 16.03 -7.25 -15.95
N VAL A 337 15.82 -7.10 -17.26
CA VAL A 337 16.04 -5.83 -17.98
C VAL A 337 14.76 -5.02 -18.09
N SER A 338 13.63 -5.71 -18.23
CA SER A 338 12.29 -5.13 -18.21
C SER A 338 11.71 -5.07 -16.80
N GLU A 339 10.69 -4.23 -16.65
CA GLU A 339 9.99 -4.00 -15.38
C GLU A 339 9.21 -5.23 -14.90
N ILE A 340 8.58 -5.96 -15.83
CA ILE A 340 7.93 -7.25 -15.54
C ILE A 340 8.95 -8.28 -15.02
N GLU A 341 10.13 -8.41 -15.63
CA GLU A 341 11.16 -9.33 -15.15
C GLU A 341 11.69 -8.95 -13.76
N ARG A 342 11.93 -7.66 -13.50
CA ARG A 342 12.33 -7.19 -12.17
C ARG A 342 11.24 -7.44 -11.13
N SER A 343 9.98 -7.14 -11.46
CA SER A 343 8.83 -7.40 -10.58
C SER A 343 8.72 -8.87 -10.19
N ASN A 344 9.05 -9.79 -11.10
CA ASN A 344 9.05 -11.23 -10.83
C ASN A 344 10.07 -11.64 -9.76
N THR A 345 11.08 -10.82 -9.48
CA THR A 345 12.09 -11.06 -8.43
C THR A 345 11.64 -10.64 -7.03
N ILE A 346 10.65 -9.73 -6.92
CA ILE A 346 10.03 -9.31 -5.64
C ILE A 346 8.69 -10.03 -5.37
N LYS A 347 7.99 -10.49 -6.40
CA LYS A 347 6.75 -11.28 -6.29
C LYS A 347 6.95 -12.60 -5.55
N SER A 348 6.04 -12.93 -4.65
CA SER A 348 5.92 -14.25 -4.01
C SER A 348 5.74 -15.38 -5.02
N GLU A 349 6.45 -16.49 -4.81
CA GLU A 349 6.29 -17.72 -5.59
C GLU A 349 4.91 -18.36 -5.41
N ILE A 350 4.24 -18.14 -4.27
CA ILE A 350 2.98 -18.81 -3.95
C ILE A 350 1.81 -18.15 -4.68
N SER A 351 1.58 -16.86 -4.45
CA SER A 351 0.44 -16.13 -5.02
C SER A 351 0.58 -15.81 -6.51
N PHE A 352 1.81 -15.87 -7.05
CA PHE A 352 2.11 -15.71 -8.49
C PHE A 352 2.68 -16.99 -9.12
N SER A 353 2.40 -18.16 -8.52
CA SER A 353 2.94 -19.47 -8.90
C SER A 353 2.77 -19.86 -10.37
N LEU A 354 1.64 -19.49 -10.98
CA LEU A 354 1.33 -19.85 -12.38
C LEU A 354 2.07 -19.00 -13.42
N VAL A 355 2.75 -17.92 -12.99
CA VAL A 355 3.14 -16.79 -13.87
C VAL A 355 4.51 -16.18 -13.54
N GLY A 356 5.29 -16.87 -12.70
CA GLY A 356 6.72 -16.58 -12.54
C GLY A 356 7.08 -15.60 -11.44
N GLY A 357 6.32 -15.53 -10.34
CA GLY A 357 6.88 -15.04 -9.08
C GLY A 357 8.04 -15.92 -8.64
N ARG A 358 9.18 -15.32 -8.27
CA ARG A 358 10.44 -16.02 -7.93
C ARG A 358 11.03 -15.63 -6.57
N ASN A 359 10.51 -14.58 -5.94
CA ASN A 359 10.91 -14.07 -4.63
C ASN A 359 12.44 -14.05 -4.34
N LEU A 360 13.27 -13.74 -5.35
CA LEU A 360 14.74 -13.79 -5.27
C LEU A 360 15.32 -12.77 -4.27
N THR A 361 14.55 -11.72 -3.99
CA THR A 361 14.90 -10.62 -3.07
C THR A 361 14.42 -10.89 -1.64
N GLY A 362 13.60 -11.92 -1.45
CA GLY A 362 12.94 -12.24 -0.19
C GLY A 362 11.74 -11.35 0.15
N MET A 363 11.53 -10.23 -0.55
CA MET A 363 10.47 -9.26 -0.27
C MET A 363 9.06 -9.88 -0.24
N SER A 364 8.80 -10.93 -1.03
CA SER A 364 7.53 -11.67 -1.00
C SER A 364 6.29 -10.80 -1.19
N LEU A 365 6.28 -9.99 -2.25
CA LEU A 365 5.12 -9.20 -2.63
C LEU A 365 4.01 -10.13 -3.15
N ILE A 366 2.87 -10.17 -2.47
CA ILE A 366 1.78 -11.13 -2.71
C ILE A 366 0.61 -10.52 -3.48
N ALA A 367 -0.14 -11.35 -4.22
CA ALA A 367 -1.26 -10.93 -5.05
C ALA A 367 -2.56 -10.69 -4.24
N THR A 368 -2.54 -9.72 -3.33
CA THR A 368 -3.66 -9.50 -2.40
C THR A 368 -4.86 -8.74 -2.99
N GLY A 369 -4.79 -8.33 -4.25
CA GLY A 369 -5.80 -7.48 -4.88
C GLY A 369 -5.79 -6.06 -4.32
N TYR A 370 -6.95 -5.39 -4.39
CA TYR A 370 -7.17 -4.03 -3.88
C TYR A 370 -8.69 -3.78 -3.69
N ARG A 371 -9.03 -2.72 -2.96
CA ARG A 371 -10.39 -2.17 -2.82
C ARG A 371 -10.55 -0.97 -3.76
N LEU A 372 -11.66 -0.90 -4.51
CA LEU A 372 -11.95 0.21 -5.43
C LEU A 372 -13.36 0.82 -5.30
N ASN A 373 -14.34 0.10 -4.76
CA ASN A 373 -15.72 0.59 -4.52
C ASN A 373 -16.33 1.40 -5.70
N GLU A 374 -16.23 0.85 -6.92
CA GLU A 374 -16.65 1.50 -8.16
C GLU A 374 -17.78 0.76 -8.87
N MET A 375 -18.52 1.45 -9.74
CA MET A 375 -19.59 0.84 -10.54
C MET A 375 -19.09 0.36 -11.90
N ASP A 376 -19.00 -0.96 -12.08
CA ASP A 376 -18.85 -1.60 -13.39
C ASP A 376 -20.23 -1.75 -14.05
N GLY A 377 -20.63 -0.73 -14.81
CA GLY A 377 -21.96 -0.61 -15.39
C GLY A 377 -23.05 -0.56 -14.31
N ASN A 378 -23.79 -1.65 -14.15
CA ASN A 378 -24.87 -1.76 -13.14
C ASN A 378 -24.45 -2.57 -11.90
N LYS A 379 -23.17 -2.94 -11.76
CA LYS A 379 -22.66 -3.79 -10.68
C LYS A 379 -21.63 -3.02 -9.86
N LEU A 380 -21.83 -2.95 -8.54
CA LEU A 380 -20.79 -2.46 -7.63
C LEU A 380 -19.64 -3.48 -7.54
N VAL A 381 -18.42 -3.01 -7.72
CA VAL A 381 -17.17 -3.77 -7.60
C VAL A 381 -16.39 -3.17 -6.42
N VAL A 382 -16.40 -3.89 -5.31
CA VAL A 382 -15.77 -3.43 -4.06
C VAL A 382 -14.30 -3.83 -4.01
N PHE A 383 -14.01 -5.09 -4.34
CA PHE A 383 -12.68 -5.68 -4.35
C PHE A 383 -12.42 -6.42 -5.68
N ASP A 384 -11.19 -6.39 -6.17
CA ASP A 384 -10.76 -7.18 -7.33
C ASP A 384 -9.28 -7.60 -7.24
N HIS A 385 -8.84 -8.43 -8.17
CA HIS A 385 -7.46 -8.85 -8.41
C HIS A 385 -6.76 -9.71 -7.34
N LEU A 386 -7.47 -10.19 -6.32
CA LEU A 386 -6.97 -11.28 -5.45
C LEU A 386 -6.50 -12.48 -6.31
N ASN A 387 -5.31 -13.01 -6.01
CA ASN A 387 -4.61 -14.05 -6.79
C ASN A 387 -4.25 -13.68 -8.25
N LYS A 388 -4.37 -12.40 -8.65
CA LYS A 388 -4.01 -11.90 -9.99
C LYS A 388 -2.99 -10.77 -9.97
N GLY A 389 -3.01 -9.96 -8.91
CA GLY A 389 -2.10 -8.82 -8.74
C GLY A 389 -2.22 -8.18 -7.37
N THR A 390 -1.44 -7.13 -7.16
CA THR A 390 -1.53 -6.25 -5.99
C THR A 390 -1.16 -4.84 -6.39
N TYR A 391 -1.75 -3.89 -5.69
CA TYR A 391 -1.39 -2.48 -5.74
C TYR A 391 -0.63 -2.09 -4.47
N PHE A 392 0.13 -1.01 -4.55
CA PHE A 392 0.86 -0.38 -3.45
C PHE A 392 1.01 1.10 -3.75
N ASP A 393 0.82 1.93 -2.74
CA ASP A 393 0.99 3.38 -2.84
C ASP A 393 2.29 3.80 -2.16
N PHE A 394 2.77 4.99 -2.53
CA PHE A 394 3.95 5.62 -1.95
C PHE A 394 3.55 6.93 -1.22
N PRO A 395 4.37 7.40 -0.27
CA PRO A 395 4.17 8.70 0.39
C PRO A 395 4.53 9.88 -0.51
N ALA A 396 3.82 10.04 -1.63
CA ALA A 396 3.97 11.15 -2.56
C ALA A 396 2.70 11.36 -3.41
N GLU A 397 2.40 12.60 -3.77
CA GLU A 397 1.27 12.91 -4.66
C GLU A 397 1.66 12.72 -6.14
N TYR A 398 0.65 12.46 -6.99
CA TYR A 398 0.81 12.42 -8.44
C TYR A 398 0.08 13.60 -9.11
N GLU A 399 0.70 14.78 -9.01
CA GLU A 399 0.16 16.05 -9.51
C GLU A 399 -0.12 16.07 -11.02
N ALA A 400 0.45 15.13 -11.78
CA ALA A 400 0.30 15.05 -13.23
C ALA A 400 -1.13 14.71 -13.71
N VAL A 401 -2.02 14.28 -12.82
CA VAL A 401 -3.41 13.90 -13.16
C VAL A 401 -4.43 14.76 -12.41
N ASN A 402 -4.54 14.62 -11.08
CA ASN A 402 -5.37 15.50 -10.23
C ASN A 402 -5.02 15.36 -8.73
N ALA A 403 -5.70 16.11 -7.86
CA ALA A 403 -5.46 16.10 -6.42
C ALA A 403 -5.91 14.81 -5.68
N ALA A 404 -6.67 13.95 -6.33
CA ALA A 404 -7.09 12.63 -5.82
C ALA A 404 -6.16 11.49 -6.26
N THR A 405 -5.02 11.78 -6.92
CA THR A 405 -4.04 10.76 -7.33
C THR A 405 -2.73 10.84 -6.53
N CYS A 406 -2.22 9.66 -6.17
CA CYS A 406 -0.96 9.42 -5.46
C CYS A 406 0.07 8.76 -6.40
N ARG A 407 1.34 8.77 -5.99
CA ARG A 407 2.36 7.88 -6.57
C ARG A 407 2.12 6.47 -6.05
N GLY A 408 2.24 5.48 -6.92
CA GLY A 408 2.03 4.08 -6.56
C GLY A 408 2.54 3.12 -7.62
N GLY A 409 2.04 1.90 -7.59
CA GLY A 409 2.33 0.85 -8.55
C GLY A 409 1.40 -0.34 -8.41
N ALA A 410 1.35 -1.12 -9.48
CA ALA A 410 0.57 -2.34 -9.58
C ALA A 410 1.38 -3.45 -10.25
N VAL A 411 1.48 -4.60 -9.59
CA VAL A 411 2.10 -5.81 -10.16
C VAL A 411 1.05 -6.88 -10.41
N TYR A 412 1.06 -7.43 -11.62
CA TYR A 412 0.12 -8.43 -12.08
C TYR A 412 0.84 -9.72 -12.47
N SER A 413 0.04 -10.75 -12.75
CA SER A 413 0.47 -11.99 -13.36
C SER A 413 1.33 -11.81 -14.62
N ASN A 414 0.93 -10.93 -15.55
CA ASN A 414 1.53 -10.79 -16.87
C ASN A 414 2.08 -9.37 -17.17
N ASN A 415 2.00 -8.45 -16.22
CA ASN A 415 2.41 -7.05 -16.39
C ASN A 415 2.86 -6.44 -15.05
N ALA A 416 3.57 -5.33 -15.09
CA ALA A 416 4.02 -4.63 -13.88
C ALA A 416 4.27 -3.15 -14.15
N TYR A 417 3.86 -2.34 -13.18
CA TYR A 417 4.15 -0.91 -13.07
C TYR A 417 4.64 -0.68 -11.64
N LEU A 418 5.94 -0.46 -11.45
CA LEU A 418 6.60 -0.22 -10.17
C LEU A 418 6.60 1.27 -9.79
N ALA A 419 6.31 2.14 -10.76
CA ALA A 419 6.10 3.57 -10.57
C ALA A 419 5.04 4.08 -11.56
N MET A 420 3.86 4.44 -11.05
CA MET A 420 2.78 5.07 -11.80
C MET A 420 1.97 6.02 -10.89
N GLY A 421 0.83 6.49 -11.39
CA GLY A 421 -0.16 7.21 -10.59
C GLY A 421 -1.35 6.31 -10.26
N ASP A 422 -1.77 6.30 -9.00
CA ASP A 422 -2.91 5.54 -8.48
C ASP A 422 -3.98 6.47 -7.88
N GLN A 423 -5.18 5.92 -7.63
CA GLN A 423 -6.29 6.66 -7.02
C GLN A 423 -6.18 6.58 -5.50
N LYS A 424 -6.07 7.71 -4.80
CA LYS A 424 -5.96 7.76 -3.34
C LYS A 424 -7.10 7.06 -2.59
N ARG A 425 -8.27 6.93 -3.23
CA ARG A 425 -9.44 6.23 -2.66
C ARG A 425 -9.37 4.71 -2.73
N TYR A 426 -8.42 4.13 -3.47
CA TYR A 426 -8.25 2.70 -3.51
C TYR A 426 -7.62 2.21 -2.20
N GLY A 427 -8.11 1.09 -1.68
CA GLY A 427 -7.49 0.42 -0.54
C GLY A 427 -6.41 -0.52 -1.03
N VAL A 428 -5.16 -0.23 -0.70
CA VAL A 428 -3.96 -0.96 -1.17
C VAL A 428 -3.16 -1.55 -0.01
N SER A 429 -2.28 -2.50 -0.29
CA SER A 429 -1.47 -3.14 0.75
C SER A 429 -0.25 -2.30 1.13
N VAL A 430 -0.02 -2.13 2.43
CA VAL A 430 1.07 -1.30 2.98
C VAL A 430 2.25 -2.17 3.41
N ARG A 431 3.47 -1.65 3.25
CA ARG A 431 4.71 -2.24 3.77
C ARG A 431 5.60 -1.17 4.37
N CYS A 432 6.24 -1.53 5.48
CA CYS A 432 7.09 -0.64 6.24
C CYS A 432 8.57 -0.94 5.97
N VAL A 433 9.36 0.12 5.81
CA VAL A 433 10.83 0.13 5.74
C VAL A 433 11.37 0.73 7.03
N LYS A 434 12.48 0.20 7.54
CA LYS A 434 13.11 0.68 8.77
C LYS A 434 13.95 1.92 8.48
N ASP A 435 13.85 2.94 9.32
CA ASP A 435 14.63 4.19 9.20
C ASP A 435 16.14 3.91 9.25
N TYR A 436 16.94 4.65 8.46
CA TYR A 436 18.38 4.40 8.24
C TYR A 436 19.25 5.65 8.19
#